data_AF-A0A382NBQ6-F1
#
_entry.id   AF-A0A382NBQ6-F1
#
_cell.length_a   1.000
_cell.length_b   1.000
_cell.length_c   1.000
_cell.angle_alpha   90.00
_cell.angle_beta   90.00
_cell.angle_gamma   90.00
#
_symmetry.space_group_name_H-M   'P 1'
#
loop_
_entity.id
_entity.type
_entity.pdbx_description
1 polymer ?
#
loop_
_entity_poly.entity_id
_entity_poly.type
_entity_poly.pdbx_seq_one_letter_code
_entity_poly.pdbx_strand_id
1 'polypeptide(L)' 'MGTDLTVVNAARVSFGKKKEKFEEGDEKLIRYLAKHNHWSPFGHCTLQFHIKAPVFVARQLVKHQVGLVWNE' A
#
# COMPACT_ATOMS: atom_id res chain seq x y z
N MET A 1 -6.23 -5.55 3.43
CA MET A 1 -5.52 -5.83 4.69
C MET A 1 -4.40 -4.82 4.83
N GLY A 2 -4.38 -4.08 5.95
CA GLY A 2 -3.44 -2.98 6.17
C GLY A 2 -4.19 -1.68 6.43
N THR A 3 -3.66 -0.88 7.36
CA THR A 3 -4.14 0.46 7.72
C THR A 3 -2.98 1.44 7.60
N ASP A 4 -3.24 2.74 7.76
CA ASP A 4 -2.18 3.75 7.79
C ASP A 4 -1.10 3.45 8.84
N LEU A 5 -1.49 2.81 9.94
CA LEU A 5 -0.56 2.33 10.96
C LEU A 5 0.40 1.24 10.44
N THR A 6 -0.04 0.40 9.49
CA THR A 6 0.81 -0.61 8.86
C THR A 6 1.94 0.04 8.06
N VAL A 7 1.62 1.08 7.28
CA VAL A 7 2.63 1.85 6.51
C VAL A 7 3.63 2.52 7.44
N VAL A 8 3.14 3.14 8.51
CA VAL A 8 3.96 3.81 9.52
C VAL A 8 4.89 2.84 10.25
N ASN A 9 4.37 1.68 10.64
CA ASN A 9 5.17 0.65 11.30
C ASN A 9 6.20 0.02 10.36
N ALA A 10 5.85 -0.18 9.09
CA ALA A 10 6.79 -0.65 8.07
C ALA A 10 7.94 0.35 7.87
N ALA A 11 7.68 1.65 7.87
CA ALA A 11 8.73 2.67 7.81
C ALA A 11 9.57 2.75 9.10
N ARG A 12 8.95 2.52 10.26
CA ARG A 12 9.61 2.61 11.58
C ARG A 12 10.45 1.39 11.95
N VAL A 13 10.30 0.27 11.25
CA VAL A 13 11.13 -0.93 11.46
C VAL A 13 12.62 -0.59 11.36
N SER A 14 12.98 0.35 10.47
CA SER A 14 14.35 0.86 10.29
C SER A 14 14.92 1.52 11.55
N PHE A 15 14.06 1.97 12.47
CA PHE A 15 14.44 2.59 13.74
C PHE A 15 14.15 1.69 14.95
N GLY A 16 13.73 0.44 14.74
CA GLY A 16 13.38 -0.50 15.80
C GLY A 16 12.15 -0.11 16.62
N LYS A 17 11.26 0.73 16.08
CA LYS A 17 10.06 1.24 16.78
C LYS A 17 8.79 0.66 16.17
N LYS A 18 7.81 0.36 17.03
CA LYS A 18 6.46 -0.06 16.64
C LYS A 18 5.42 0.73 17.43
N LYS A 19 4.33 1.11 16.77
CA LYS A 19 3.16 1.73 17.39
C LYS A 19 1.94 0.82 17.27
N GLU A 20 1.09 0.88 18.29
CA GLU A 20 -0.20 0.18 18.32
C GLU A 20 -1.39 1.09 18.01
N LYS A 21 -1.22 2.40 18.19
CA LYS A 21 -2.24 3.41 17.90
C LYS A 21 -1.71 4.44 16.91
N PHE A 22 -2.61 4.93 16.08
CA PHE A 22 -2.33 5.98 15.12
C PHE A 22 -2.49 7.35 15.77
N GLU A 23 -1.52 8.23 15.57
CA GLU A 23 -1.51 9.60 16.09
C GLU A 23 -1.28 10.61 14.96
N GLU A 24 -1.57 11.89 15.21
CA GLU A 24 -1.46 12.97 14.21
C GLU A 24 -0.02 13.12 13.64
N GLY A 25 1.01 12.79 14.44
CA GLY A 25 2.40 12.77 13.98
C GLY A 25 2.70 11.68 12.95
N ASP A 26 1.91 10.61 12.92
CA ASP A 26 2.04 9.51 11.96
C ASP A 26 1.53 9.90 10.58
N GLU A 27 0.51 10.74 10.52
CA GLU A 27 0.04 11.33 9.26
C GLU A 27 1.13 12.19 8.61
N LYS A 28 1.83 13.01 9.40
CA LYS A 28 2.97 13.81 8.92
C LYS A 28 4.08 12.92 8.37
N LEU A 29 4.33 11.77 9.00
CA LEU A 29 5.30 10.80 8.51
C LEU A 29 4.87 10.22 7.15
N ILE A 30 3.62 9.75 7.01
CA ILE A 30 3.13 9.23 5.73
C ILE A 30 3.27 10.26 4.62
N ARG A 31 2.86 11.52 4.88
CA ARG A 31 3.00 12.63 3.93
C ARG A 31 4.46 12.87 3.55
N TYR A 32 5.37 12.80 4.53
CA TYR A 32 6.82 12.93 4.28
C TYR A 32 7.34 11.81 3.38
N LEU A 33 6.95 10.55 3.63
CA LEU A 33 7.37 9.40 2.83
C LEU A 33 6.88 9.51 1.38
N ALA A 34 5.61 9.88 1.18
CA ALA A 34 5.02 10.09 -0.13
C ALA A 34 5.75 11.21 -0.90
N LYS A 35 6.06 12.33 -0.22
CA LYS A 35 6.77 13.46 -0.83
C LYS A 35 8.18 13.10 -1.29
N HIS A 36 8.86 12.17 -0.61
CA HIS A 36 10.22 11.75 -0.94
C HIS A 36 10.27 10.48 -1.80
N ASN A 37 9.13 10.04 -2.37
CA ASN A 37 9.06 8.81 -3.17
C ASN A 37 9.59 7.56 -2.44
N HIS A 38 9.44 7.51 -1.11
CA HIS A 38 9.79 6.32 -0.35
C HIS A 38 8.63 5.31 -0.42
N TRP A 39 8.58 4.53 -1.50
CA TRP A 39 7.44 3.69 -1.85
C TRP A 39 7.41 2.32 -1.15
N SER A 40 8.53 1.83 -0.62
CA SER A 40 8.59 0.48 -0.03
C SER A 40 7.63 0.26 1.15
N PRO A 41 7.38 1.22 2.08
CA PRO A 41 6.43 1.00 3.17
C PRO A 41 4.98 0.89 2.70
N PHE A 42 4.64 1.47 1.54
CA PHE A 42 3.29 1.43 0.98
C PHE A 42 2.96 0.06 0.36
N GLY A 43 3.96 -0.73 -0.01
CA GLY A 43 3.78 -2.07 -0.58
C GLY A 43 3.29 -3.13 0.41
N HIS A 44 3.25 -2.83 1.71
CA HIS A 44 2.79 -3.76 2.74
C HIS A 44 1.26 -3.82 2.90
N CYS A 45 0.53 -2.93 2.24
CA CYS A 45 -0.94 -2.93 2.22
C CYS A 45 -1.45 -3.72 1.01
N THR A 46 -2.41 -4.61 1.24
CA THR A 46 -3.03 -5.41 0.18
C THR A 46 -4.52 -5.11 0.05
N LEU A 47 -5.03 -5.16 -1.18
CA LEU A 47 -6.44 -4.96 -1.49
C LEU A 47 -6.89 -6.06 -2.45
N GLN A 48 -8.11 -6.56 -2.24
CA GLN A 48 -8.71 -7.59 -3.10
C GLN A 48 -10.01 -7.05 -3.66
N PHE A 49 -10.20 -7.20 -4.96
CA PHE A 49 -11.35 -6.68 -5.68
C PHE A 49 -12.02 -7.79 -6.48
N HIS A 50 -13.35 -7.75 -6.55
CA HIS A 50 -14.12 -8.48 -7.54
C HIS A 50 -14.53 -7.50 -8.62
N ILE A 51 -14.05 -7.69 -9.85
CA ILE A 51 -14.17 -6.73 -10.94
C ILE A 51 -14.99 -7.34 -12.07
N LYS A 52 -16.11 -6.72 -12.42
CA LYS A 52 -16.88 -7.03 -13.64
C LYS A 52 -16.54 -6.01 -14.71
N ALA A 53 -15.83 -6.42 -15.75
CA ALA A 53 -15.41 -5.54 -16.84
C ALA A 53 -15.51 -6.25 -18.21
N PRO A 54 -15.69 -5.48 -19.32
CA PRO A 54 -15.56 -6.03 -20.67
C PRO A 54 -14.15 -6.53 -20.95
N VAL A 55 -14.01 -7.54 -21.82
CA VAL A 55 -12.73 -8.22 -22.13
C VAL A 55 -11.62 -7.24 -22.53
N PHE A 56 -11.93 -6.22 -23.33
CA PHE A 56 -10.91 -5.26 -23.76
C PHE A 56 -10.37 -4.38 -22.62
N VAL A 57 -11.16 -4.13 -21.57
CA VAL A 57 -10.73 -3.42 -20.35
C VAL A 57 -9.93 -4.36 -19.45
N ALA A 58 -10.42 -5.59 -19.24
CA ALA A 58 -9.70 -6.61 -18.47
C ALA A 58 -8.29 -6.84 -19.02
N ARG A 59 -8.13 -6.87 -20.35
CA ARG A 59 -6.81 -6.96 -21.01
C ARG A 59 -5.88 -5.79 -20.74
N GLN A 60 -6.38 -4.58 -20.49
CA GLN A 60 -5.52 -3.46 -20.06
C GLN A 60 -5.09 -3.63 -18.62
N LEU A 61 -6.00 -4.11 -17.78
CA LEU A 61 -5.78 -4.26 -16.37
C LEU A 61 -4.73 -5.33 -16.06
N VAL A 62 -4.77 -6.46 -16.77
CA VAL A 62 -3.79 -7.57 -16.67
C VAL A 62 -2.36 -7.15 -17.02
N LYS A 63 -2.13 -6.02 -17.70
CA LYS A 63 -0.77 -5.52 -17.97
C LYS A 63 0.00 -5.12 -16.71
N HIS A 64 -0.69 -4.82 -15.62
CA HIS A 64 -0.08 -4.45 -14.35
C HIS A 64 0.30 -5.73 -13.59
N GLN A 65 1.46 -6.30 -13.94
CA GLN A 65 1.94 -7.59 -13.39
C GLN A 65 2.63 -7.43 -12.02
N VAL A 66 3.14 -6.24 -11.71
CA VAL A 66 3.83 -5.99 -10.43
C VAL A 66 2.82 -5.66 -9.35
N GLY A 67 2.69 -6.54 -8.36
CA GLY A 67 1.84 -6.31 -7.19
C GLY A 67 0.37 -6.73 -7.35
N LEU A 68 -0.04 -7.23 -8.52
CA LEU A 68 -1.38 -7.78 -8.73
C LEU A 68 -1.33 -9.27 -9.04
N VAL A 69 -2.21 -10.03 -8.38
CA VAL A 69 -2.42 -11.45 -8.62
C VAL A 69 -3.87 -11.61 -9.09
N TRP A 70 -4.06 -12.35 -10.18
CA TRP A 70 -5.33 -12.44 -10.89
C TRP A 70 -5.88 -13.86 -10.88
N ASN A 71 -7.20 -13.95 -10.80
CA ASN A 71 -7.98 -15.14 -11.11
C ASN A 71 -9.17 -14.67 -11.96
N GLU A 72 -9.34 -15.25 -13.16
CA GLU A 72 -10.41 -14.92 -14.10
C GLU A 72 -11.43 -16.07 -14.18
#